data_AF-A0A0P7WVH1-F1
#
_entry.id   AF-A0A0P7WVH1-F1
#
_cell.length_a   1.000
_cell.length_b   1.000
_cell.length_c   1.000
_cell.angle_alpha   90.00
_cell.angle_beta   90.00
_cell.angle_gamma   90.00
#
_symmetry.space_group_name_H-M   'P 1'
#
loop_
_entity.id
_entity.type
_entity.pdbx_description
1 polymer ?
#
loop_
_entity_poly.entity_id
_entity_poly.type
_entity_poly.pdbx_seq_one_letter_code
_entity_poly.pdbx_strand_id
1 'polypeptide(L)'
;MFSRVGAVVEFLAGDQEQEFVTMMKRLTHLEEQASQSIKALQWIMNALKLQGYQPKEEAPLFSCDHDESWDELAKEGAQFHVNARLLNYPDSTVTRFPVPDEKVPWKVEFSFYDPPVYNAQRAAARRKSLQETVDSDSADLDNYRNPVGRTGMKGRGCLIQLGPNQIHEVVLTR
;
A
#
# COMPACT_ATOMS: atom_id res chain seq x y z
N MET A 1 -27.66 16.37 27.64
CA MET A 1 -27.35 15.59 26.42
C MET A 1 -25.90 15.07 26.35
N PHE A 2 -24.97 15.53 27.19
CA PHE A 2 -23.55 15.14 27.08
C PHE A 2 -23.16 13.77 27.67
N SER A 3 -23.99 13.14 28.52
CA SER A 3 -23.60 11.87 29.16
C SER A 3 -23.54 10.67 28.22
N ARG A 4 -24.42 10.63 27.19
CA ARG A 4 -24.48 9.49 26.25
C ARG A 4 -23.30 9.49 25.28
N VAL A 5 -22.76 10.67 24.95
CA VAL A 5 -21.58 10.80 24.08
C VAL A 5 -20.32 10.42 24.84
N GLY A 6 -20.19 10.81 26.11
CA GLY A 6 -19.07 10.39 26.97
C GLY A 6 -18.97 8.88 27.11
N ALA A 7 -20.09 8.19 27.33
CA ALA A 7 -20.12 6.74 27.45
C ALA A 7 -19.70 5.99 26.17
N VAL A 8 -20.03 6.52 24.99
CA VAL A 8 -19.61 5.92 23.70
C VAL A 8 -18.11 6.13 23.46
N VAL A 9 -17.56 7.27 23.85
CA VAL A 9 -16.11 7.56 23.74
C VAL A 9 -15.30 6.65 24.66
N GLU A 10 -15.73 6.47 25.91
CA GLU A 10 -15.08 5.55 26.85
C GLU A 10 -15.16 4.09 26.39
N PHE A 11 -16.28 3.67 25.81
CA PHE A 11 -16.44 2.32 25.26
C PHE A 11 -15.51 2.07 24.06
N LEU A 12 -15.41 3.02 23.12
CA LEU A 12 -14.49 2.93 21.99
C LEU A 12 -13.02 2.95 22.41
N ALA A 13 -12.68 3.74 23.43
CA ALA A 13 -11.34 3.75 24.01
C ALA A 13 -10.99 2.40 24.65
N GLY A 14 -11.92 1.80 25.40
CA GLY A 14 -11.73 0.48 26.00
C GLY A 14 -11.58 -0.66 24.98
N ASP A 15 -12.32 -0.60 23.87
CA ASP A 15 -12.22 -1.58 22.78
C ASP A 15 -10.85 -1.51 22.09
N GLN A 16 -10.39 -0.29 21.79
CA GLN A 16 -9.06 -0.05 21.21
C GLN A 16 -7.92 -0.52 22.13
N GLU A 17 -8.05 -0.29 23.44
CA GLU A 17 -7.09 -0.78 24.43
C GLU A 17 -7.08 -2.32 24.49
N GLN A 18 -8.24 -2.96 24.40
CA GLN A 18 -8.35 -4.42 24.40
C GLN A 18 -7.75 -5.05 23.13
N GLU A 19 -7.94 -4.43 21.97
CA GLU A 19 -7.28 -4.82 20.73
C GLU A 19 -5.76 -4.67 20.83
N PHE A 20 -5.28 -3.54 21.37
CA PHE A 20 -3.85 -3.30 21.59
C PHE A 20 -3.23 -4.35 22.53
N VAL A 21 -3.88 -4.67 23.65
CA VAL A 21 -3.44 -5.71 24.58
C VAL A 21 -3.38 -7.09 23.90
N THR A 22 -4.36 -7.40 23.05
CA THR A 22 -4.40 -8.67 22.31
C THR A 22 -3.28 -8.75 21.28
N MET A 23 -3.01 -7.65 20.57
CA MET A 23 -1.91 -7.53 19.62
C MET A 23 -0.55 -7.67 20.33
N MET A 24 -0.35 -6.99 21.46
CA MET A 24 0.88 -7.08 22.25
C MET A 24 1.16 -8.51 22.73
N LYS A 25 0.14 -9.24 23.19
CA LYS A 25 0.27 -10.66 23.55
C LYS A 25 0.70 -11.54 22.38
N ARG A 26 0.17 -11.27 21.18
CA ARG A 26 0.59 -11.98 19.97
C ARG A 26 2.05 -11.66 19.62
N LEU A 27 2.46 -10.40 19.75
CA LEU A 27 3.83 -9.97 19.44
C LEU A 27 4.85 -10.64 20.37
N THR A 28 4.61 -10.63 21.68
CA THR A 28 5.49 -11.29 22.66
C THR A 28 5.53 -12.81 22.46
N HIS A 29 4.42 -13.42 22.06
CA HIS A 29 4.41 -14.84 21.71
C HIS A 29 5.28 -15.14 20.49
N LEU A 30 5.19 -14.33 19.43
CA LEU A 30 6.03 -14.48 18.24
C LEU A 30 7.51 -14.27 18.55
N GLU A 31 7.84 -13.30 19.39
CA GLU A 31 9.22 -13.04 19.84
C GLU A 31 9.82 -14.25 20.59
N GLU A 32 9.02 -14.86 21.48
CA GLU A 32 9.43 -16.07 22.19
C GLU A 32 9.59 -17.26 21.23
N GLN A 33 8.67 -17.44 20.27
CA GLN A 33 8.80 -18.49 19.26
C GLN A 33 10.06 -18.31 18.40
N ALA A 34 10.37 -17.09 17.97
CA ALA A 34 11.60 -16.80 17.24
C ALA A 34 12.84 -17.09 18.09
N SER A 35 12.83 -16.69 19.36
CA SER A 35 13.92 -16.97 20.31
C SER A 35 14.15 -18.45 20.53
N GLN A 36 13.07 -19.24 20.62
CA GLN A 36 13.15 -20.70 20.72
C GLN A 36 13.72 -21.34 19.45
N SER A 37 13.31 -20.86 18.27
CA SER A 37 13.87 -21.35 17.00
C SER A 37 15.37 -21.06 16.88
N ILE A 38 15.82 -19.88 17.29
CA ILE A 38 17.25 -19.50 17.25
C ILE A 38 18.06 -20.44 18.16
N LYS A 39 17.57 -20.67 19.38
CA LYS A 39 18.22 -21.60 20.32
C LYS A 39 18.26 -23.03 19.78
N ALA A 40 17.17 -23.53 19.17
CA ALA A 40 17.12 -24.86 18.59
C ALA A 40 18.08 -25.01 17.40
N LEU A 41 18.13 -24.04 16.50
CA LEU A 41 19.07 -24.01 15.37
C LEU A 41 20.52 -23.93 15.86
N GLN A 42 20.79 -23.10 16.87
CA GLN A 42 22.11 -22.99 17.49
C GLN A 42 22.53 -24.33 18.12
N TRP A 43 21.61 -25.05 18.76
CA TRP A 43 21.86 -26.38 19.30
C TRP A 43 22.20 -27.40 18.20
N ILE A 44 21.42 -27.43 17.10
CA ILE A 44 21.70 -28.29 15.94
C ILE A 44 23.08 -27.99 15.35
N MET A 45 23.38 -26.72 15.12
CA MET A 45 24.66 -26.28 14.56
C MET A 45 25.83 -26.68 15.44
N ASN A 46 25.72 -26.53 16.76
CA ASN A 46 26.76 -26.94 17.70
C ASN A 46 26.93 -28.47 17.71
N ALA A 47 25.85 -29.24 17.66
CA ALA A 47 25.90 -30.69 17.60
C ALA A 47 26.59 -31.19 16.31
N LEU A 48 26.29 -30.58 15.16
CA LEU A 48 26.93 -30.89 13.88
C LEU A 48 28.42 -30.52 13.88
N LYS A 49 28.78 -29.35 14.44
CA LYS A 49 30.18 -28.93 14.59
C LYS A 49 30.99 -29.92 15.44
N LEU A 50 30.42 -30.43 16.54
CA LEU A 50 31.06 -31.44 17.39
C LEU A 50 31.28 -32.77 16.66
N GLN A 51 30.41 -33.11 15.70
CA GLN A 51 30.54 -34.30 14.85
C GLN A 51 31.51 -34.10 13.66
N GLY A 52 32.16 -32.94 13.56
CA GLY A 52 33.11 -32.64 12.49
C GLY A 52 32.46 -32.34 11.13
N TYR A 53 31.14 -32.13 11.09
CA TYR A 53 30.47 -31.69 9.86
C TYR A 53 30.79 -30.23 9.56
N GLN A 54 31.37 -29.98 8.39
CA GLN A 54 31.48 -28.65 7.80
C GLN A 54 30.39 -28.49 6.73
N PRO A 55 29.68 -27.35 6.68
CA PRO A 55 28.72 -27.07 5.61
C PRO A 55 29.41 -27.17 4.24
N LYS A 56 28.85 -27.95 3.31
CA LYS A 56 29.35 -28.08 1.93
C LYS A 56 28.88 -26.96 1.01
N GLU A 57 27.84 -26.24 1.41
CA GLU A 57 27.31 -25.04 0.77
C GLU A 57 27.34 -23.92 1.82
N GLU A 58 27.86 -22.75 1.42
CA GLU A 58 27.69 -21.53 2.19
C GLU A 58 26.20 -21.25 2.35
N ALA A 59 25.80 -20.75 3.53
CA ALA A 59 24.41 -20.42 3.80
C ALA A 59 23.88 -19.53 2.67
N PRO A 60 22.64 -19.76 2.15
CA PRO A 60 22.03 -18.83 1.22
C PRO A 60 22.07 -17.44 1.85
N LEU A 61 22.89 -16.56 1.28
CA LEU A 61 22.89 -15.14 1.60
C LEU A 61 21.52 -14.63 1.16
N PHE A 62 20.60 -14.51 2.11
CA PHE A 62 19.55 -13.52 1.97
C PHE A 62 20.26 -12.17 2.07
N SER A 63 20.62 -11.61 0.92
CA SER A 63 21.17 -10.27 0.79
C SER A 63 20.13 -9.29 1.32
N CYS A 64 20.23 -8.94 2.60
CA CYS A 64 19.80 -7.64 3.07
C CYS A 64 20.94 -6.67 2.80
N ASP A 65 21.05 -6.19 1.56
CA ASP A 65 21.99 -5.13 1.22
C ASP A 65 21.42 -3.79 1.72
N HIS A 66 21.94 -3.36 2.87
CA HIS A 66 22.12 -1.96 3.29
C HIS A 66 23.48 -1.99 4.02
N ASP A 67 24.52 -1.26 3.67
CA ASP A 67 24.66 0.06 3.05
C ASP A 67 25.99 0.11 2.27
N GLU A 68 26.16 1.17 1.48
CA GLU A 68 27.38 1.61 0.77
C GLU A 68 27.39 1.32 -0.75
N SER A 69 26.43 1.88 -1.50
CA SER A 69 26.66 2.54 -2.80
C SER A 69 25.33 3.02 -3.41
N TRP A 70 24.73 4.04 -2.80
CA TRP A 70 23.44 4.58 -3.24
C TRP A 70 23.54 5.72 -4.28
N ASP A 71 24.74 6.08 -4.77
CA ASP A 71 24.91 7.27 -5.61
C ASP A 71 25.01 7.00 -7.13
N GLU A 72 25.37 5.79 -7.57
CA GLU A 72 25.51 5.47 -9.00
C GLU A 72 24.31 4.73 -9.62
N LEU A 73 23.44 4.12 -8.83
CA LEU A 73 22.23 3.43 -9.30
C LEU A 73 20.96 4.31 -9.26
N ALA A 74 21.07 5.52 -8.70
CA ALA A 74 19.98 6.50 -8.60
C ALA A 74 19.52 7.09 -9.95
N LYS A 75 20.14 6.68 -11.07
CA LYS A 75 19.80 7.15 -12.42
C LYS A 75 18.90 6.22 -13.23
N GLU A 76 18.55 5.01 -12.76
CA GLU A 76 17.73 4.07 -13.56
C GLU A 76 16.55 3.41 -12.82
N GLY A 77 16.25 3.80 -11.58
CA GLY A 77 15.05 3.37 -10.87
C GLY A 77 14.02 4.49 -10.74
N ALA A 78 13.17 4.71 -11.75
CA ALA A 78 12.05 5.63 -11.58
C ALA A 78 11.13 5.11 -10.47
N GLN A 79 11.18 5.74 -9.29
CA GLN A 79 10.33 5.37 -8.16
C GLN A 79 8.87 5.65 -8.51
N PHE A 80 8.15 4.59 -8.91
CA PHE A 80 6.75 4.69 -9.30
C PHE A 80 5.85 4.98 -8.10
N HIS A 81 4.64 5.50 -8.36
CA HIS A 81 3.66 5.76 -7.31
C HIS A 81 3.27 4.47 -6.57
N VAL A 82 3.56 4.38 -5.28
CA VAL A 82 3.17 3.22 -4.44
C VAL A 82 1.74 3.39 -3.92
N ASN A 83 1.42 4.54 -3.33
CA ASN A 83 0.11 4.81 -2.72
C ASN A 83 -1.06 4.67 -3.71
N ALA A 84 -0.86 5.05 -4.97
CA ALA A 84 -1.88 4.94 -6.00
C ALA A 84 -2.03 3.52 -6.59
N ARG A 85 -1.29 2.53 -6.08
CA ARG A 85 -1.41 1.10 -6.45
C ARG A 85 -1.85 0.19 -5.29
N LEU A 86 -2.13 0.76 -4.11
CA LEU A 86 -2.66 0.00 -2.98
C LEU A 86 -3.96 -0.73 -3.38
N LEU A 87 -4.06 -2.01 -3.00
CA LEU A 87 -5.09 -2.92 -3.48
C LEU A 87 -6.51 -2.39 -3.24
N ASN A 88 -6.77 -1.81 -2.08
CA ASN A 88 -8.10 -1.30 -1.75
C ASN A 88 -8.18 0.18 -2.10
N TYR A 89 -9.22 0.58 -2.83
CA TYR A 89 -9.47 1.99 -3.09
C TYR A 89 -10.07 2.65 -1.83
N PRO A 90 -9.54 3.81 -1.37
CA PRO A 90 -10.00 4.45 -0.14
C PRO A 90 -11.51 4.69 -0.11
N ASP A 91 -12.10 4.54 1.07
CA ASP A 91 -13.53 4.76 1.36
C ASP A 91 -14.49 4.04 0.40
N SER A 92 -14.08 2.88 -0.11
CA SER A 92 -14.87 2.08 -1.05
C SER A 92 -14.65 0.57 -0.84
N THR A 93 -15.55 -0.24 -1.38
CA THR A 93 -15.41 -1.70 -1.43
C THR A 93 -14.70 -2.18 -2.69
N VAL A 94 -14.25 -1.26 -3.55
CA VAL A 94 -13.66 -1.60 -4.84
C VAL A 94 -12.17 -1.88 -4.68
N THR A 95 -11.72 -2.99 -5.25
CA THR A 95 -10.31 -3.36 -5.33
C THR A 95 -9.73 -2.94 -6.66
N ARG A 96 -8.44 -2.56 -6.64
CA ARG A 96 -7.66 -2.24 -7.83
C ARG A 96 -7.11 -3.52 -8.45
N PHE A 97 -6.88 -3.49 -9.75
CA PHE A 97 -6.09 -4.49 -10.45
C PHE A 97 -4.62 -4.40 -9.99
N PRO A 98 -3.98 -5.54 -9.66
CA PRO A 98 -2.59 -5.54 -9.20
C PRO A 98 -1.63 -5.11 -10.32
N VAL A 99 -0.80 -4.11 -10.07
CA VAL A 99 0.18 -3.59 -11.03
C VAL A 99 1.59 -3.71 -10.44
N PRO A 100 2.40 -4.70 -10.88
CA PRO A 100 3.82 -4.80 -10.51
C PRO A 100 4.63 -3.58 -10.94
N ASP A 101 5.76 -3.34 -10.28
CA ASP A 101 6.64 -2.18 -10.54
C ASP A 101 7.09 -2.12 -12.01
N GLU A 102 7.46 -3.27 -12.59
CA GLU A 102 7.87 -3.39 -13.99
C GLU A 102 6.77 -3.01 -14.99
N LYS A 103 5.50 -3.09 -14.59
CA LYS A 103 4.33 -2.85 -15.45
C LYS A 103 3.67 -1.50 -15.22
N VAL A 104 4.22 -0.66 -14.34
CA VAL A 104 3.70 0.69 -14.10
C VAL A 104 3.83 1.59 -15.34
N PRO A 105 4.97 1.68 -16.04
CA PRO A 105 5.13 2.59 -17.18
C PRO A 105 4.20 2.23 -18.34
N TRP A 106 3.50 3.21 -18.90
CA TRP A 106 2.65 3.00 -20.09
C TRP A 106 3.41 2.44 -21.29
N LYS A 107 4.71 2.76 -21.41
CA LYS A 107 5.59 2.27 -22.47
C LYS A 107 5.76 0.74 -22.46
N VAL A 108 5.62 0.11 -21.29
CA VAL A 108 5.73 -1.35 -21.15
C VAL A 108 4.40 -1.99 -21.51
N GLU A 109 4.44 -3.01 -22.37
CA GLU A 109 3.26 -3.79 -22.73
C GLU A 109 2.74 -4.58 -21.53
N PHE A 110 1.41 -4.54 -21.35
CA PHE A 110 0.71 -5.30 -20.33
C PHE A 110 -0.59 -5.85 -20.90
N SER A 111 -0.48 -6.99 -21.60
CA SER A 111 -1.53 -7.54 -22.47
C SER A 111 -2.81 -7.93 -21.72
N PHE A 112 -2.72 -8.31 -20.44
CA PHE A 112 -3.89 -8.68 -19.60
C PHE A 112 -4.33 -7.56 -18.66
N TYR A 113 -3.94 -6.31 -18.93
CA TYR A 113 -4.30 -5.18 -18.08
C TYR A 113 -5.78 -4.81 -18.27
N ASP A 114 -6.64 -5.33 -17.40
CA ASP A 114 -8.06 -5.01 -17.36
C ASP A 114 -8.49 -4.45 -15.99
N PRO A 115 -8.18 -3.17 -15.72
CA PRO A 115 -8.52 -2.53 -14.46
C PRO A 115 -10.03 -2.20 -14.36
N PRO A 116 -10.65 -2.37 -13.17
CA PRO A 116 -12.05 -2.02 -12.97
C PRO A 116 -12.29 -0.50 -13.11
N VAL A 117 -13.44 -0.14 -13.66
CA VAL A 117 -13.90 1.26 -13.76
C VAL A 117 -14.64 1.64 -12.49
N TYR A 118 -14.22 2.71 -11.83
CA TYR A 118 -14.89 3.22 -10.64
C TYR A 118 -15.09 4.75 -10.70
N ASN A 119 -16.33 5.17 -10.50
CA ASN A 119 -16.75 6.57 -10.43
C ASN A 119 -17.62 6.75 -9.18
N ALA A 120 -17.15 7.50 -8.18
CA ALA A 120 -17.87 7.67 -6.92
C ALA A 120 -19.07 8.62 -7.11
N GLN A 121 -20.25 8.17 -6.67
CA GLN A 121 -21.50 8.93 -6.81
C GLN A 121 -21.49 10.23 -5.99
N ARG A 122 -20.87 10.22 -4.81
CA ARG A 122 -20.72 11.42 -3.96
C ARG A 122 -20.00 12.56 -4.68
N ALA A 123 -19.01 12.21 -5.50
CA ALA A 123 -18.25 13.18 -6.27
C ALA A 123 -19.03 13.66 -7.52
N ALA A 124 -20.00 12.89 -8.02
CA ALA A 124 -20.91 13.33 -9.09
C ALA A 124 -21.96 14.34 -8.57
N ALA A 125 -22.47 14.12 -7.35
CA ALA A 125 -23.42 15.03 -6.71
C ALA A 125 -22.86 16.45 -6.51
N ARG A 126 -21.56 16.58 -6.21
CA ARG A 126 -20.88 17.88 -6.06
C ARG A 126 -20.77 18.66 -7.38
N ARG A 127 -20.78 17.97 -8.52
CA ARG A 127 -20.70 18.56 -9.87
C ARG A 127 -22.05 19.05 -10.40
N LYS A 128 -23.17 18.52 -9.88
CA LYS A 128 -24.53 18.81 -10.39
C LYS A 128 -24.97 20.28 -10.27
N SER A 129 -24.19 21.16 -9.61
CA SER A 129 -24.46 22.60 -9.58
C SER A 129 -23.74 23.42 -10.66
N LEU A 130 -22.88 22.80 -11.49
CA LEU A 130 -22.16 23.44 -12.59
C LEU A 130 -22.41 22.63 -13.88
N GLN A 131 -23.52 22.97 -14.55
CA GLN A 131 -23.90 22.63 -15.92
C GLN A 131 -23.92 21.13 -16.32
N GLU A 132 -25.11 20.66 -16.69
CA GLU A 132 -25.35 19.38 -17.37
C GLU A 132 -24.43 19.18 -18.57
N THR A 133 -23.64 18.10 -18.54
CA THR A 133 -23.27 17.36 -19.75
C THR A 133 -23.56 15.89 -19.50
N VAL A 134 -24.60 15.45 -20.18
CA VAL A 134 -25.18 14.11 -20.23
C VAL A 134 -24.21 13.17 -20.96
N ASP A 135 -23.93 12.02 -20.36
CA ASP A 135 -23.60 10.74 -21.01
C ASP A 135 -22.45 10.68 -22.05
N SER A 136 -21.29 11.27 -21.75
CA SER A 136 -20.07 11.11 -22.58
C SER A 136 -18.87 10.51 -21.84
N ASP A 137 -19.08 10.00 -20.62
CA ASP A 137 -18.00 9.60 -19.70
C ASP A 137 -17.28 8.29 -20.09
N SER A 138 -17.78 7.49 -21.04
CA SER A 138 -17.12 6.23 -21.44
C SER A 138 -16.04 6.42 -22.51
N ALA A 139 -16.27 7.31 -23.47
CA ALA A 139 -15.33 7.59 -24.55
C ALA A 139 -14.12 8.41 -24.07
N ASP A 140 -14.30 9.22 -23.02
CA ASP A 140 -13.24 10.09 -22.50
C ASP A 140 -12.24 9.40 -21.57
N LEU A 141 -12.54 8.19 -21.07
CA LEU A 141 -11.62 7.50 -20.14
C LEU A 141 -10.27 7.16 -20.78
N ASP A 142 -10.25 6.88 -22.08
CA ASP A 142 -9.02 6.53 -22.79
C ASP A 142 -8.15 7.76 -23.10
N ASN A 143 -8.73 8.96 -23.06
CA ASN A 143 -8.05 10.24 -23.27
C ASN A 143 -7.24 10.68 -22.03
N TYR A 144 -7.63 10.22 -20.83
CA TYR A 144 -6.97 10.59 -19.59
C TYR A 144 -6.09 9.47 -19.06
N ARG A 145 -4.76 9.60 -19.25
CA ARG A 145 -3.76 8.71 -18.68
C ARG A 145 -2.99 9.41 -17.55
N ASN A 146 -2.81 8.71 -16.43
CA ASN A 146 -1.94 9.19 -15.35
C ASN A 146 -0.51 9.34 -15.90
N PRO A 147 0.14 10.52 -15.81
CA PRO A 147 1.46 10.75 -16.39
C PRO A 147 2.53 9.79 -15.85
N VAL A 148 2.42 9.35 -14.59
CA VAL A 148 3.43 8.47 -13.96
C VAL A 148 3.27 7.01 -14.39
N GLY A 149 2.04 6.55 -14.64
CA GLY A 149 1.80 5.18 -15.09
C GLY A 149 0.48 4.56 -14.64
N ARG A 150 0.37 3.24 -14.84
CA ARG A 150 -0.79 2.42 -14.45
C ARG A 150 -1.01 2.42 -12.95
N THR A 151 -2.27 2.54 -12.53
CA THR A 151 -2.69 2.59 -11.12
C THR A 151 -3.58 1.40 -10.74
N GLY A 152 -3.97 0.55 -11.69
CA GLY A 152 -4.86 -0.57 -11.44
C GLY A 152 -6.34 -0.21 -11.37
N MET A 153 -6.74 0.99 -11.75
CA MET A 153 -8.15 1.37 -11.85
C MET A 153 -8.38 2.35 -13.01
N LYS A 154 -9.60 2.34 -13.56
CA LYS A 154 -10.09 3.32 -14.54
C LYS A 154 -11.18 4.18 -13.90
N GLY A 155 -11.49 5.30 -14.53
CA GLY A 155 -12.49 6.24 -14.05
C GLY A 155 -11.92 7.32 -13.12
N ARG A 156 -12.83 8.17 -12.66
CA ARG A 156 -12.54 9.35 -11.83
C ARG A 156 -12.30 9.00 -10.36
N GLY A 157 -12.82 7.87 -9.90
CA GLY A 157 -12.84 7.52 -8.49
C GLY A 157 -13.60 8.56 -7.65
N CYS A 158 -13.03 8.98 -6.52
CA CYS A 158 -13.61 9.99 -5.63
C CYS A 158 -13.22 11.45 -5.95
N LEU A 159 -12.44 11.68 -7.01
CA LEU A 159 -11.96 13.00 -7.40
C LEU A 159 -13.06 13.84 -8.05
N ILE A 160 -12.84 15.16 -8.15
CA ILE A 160 -13.83 16.11 -8.69
C ILE A 160 -13.96 15.95 -10.21
N GLN A 161 -12.84 15.73 -10.90
CA GLN A 161 -12.77 15.58 -12.36
C GLN A 161 -11.71 14.56 -12.78
N LEU A 162 -11.78 14.10 -14.03
CA LEU A 162 -10.71 13.32 -14.66
C LEU A 162 -9.46 14.19 -14.86
N GLY A 163 -8.28 13.57 -14.81
CA GLY A 163 -7.01 14.27 -14.96
C GLY A 163 -6.57 15.04 -13.69
N PRO A 164 -5.81 16.15 -13.85
CA PRO A 164 -5.28 16.92 -12.72
C PRO A 164 -6.37 17.51 -11.81
N ASN A 165 -6.19 17.35 -10.51
CA ASN A 165 -7.02 17.95 -9.46
C ASN A 165 -6.11 18.82 -8.57
N GLN A 166 -6.09 20.13 -8.80
CA GLN A 166 -5.19 21.06 -8.12
C GLN A 166 -5.65 21.37 -6.69
N ILE A 167 -4.70 21.39 -5.76
CA ILE A 167 -4.89 21.78 -4.36
C ILE A 167 -3.78 22.77 -4.01
N HIS A 168 -4.14 23.87 -3.35
CA HIS A 168 -3.18 24.84 -2.83
C HIS A 168 -3.04 24.63 -1.33
N GLU A 169 -1.85 24.25 -0.90
CA GLU A 169 -1.50 24.09 0.52
C GLU A 169 -0.70 25.31 0.96
N VAL A 170 -1.30 26.13 1.82
CA VAL A 170 -0.65 27.34 2.35
C VAL A 170 -0.04 27.01 3.70
N VAL A 171 1.28 27.07 3.79
CA VAL A 171 2.01 26.85 5.06
C VAL A 171 2.43 28.20 5.63
N LEU A 172 1.86 28.56 6.76
CA LEU A 172 2.22 29.77 7.49
C LEU A 172 3.20 29.40 8.60
N THR A 173 4.46 29.78 8.42
CA THR A 173 5.51 29.65 9.44
C THR A 173 5.70 30.98 10.16
N ARG A 174 6.04 30.92 11.46
CA ARG A 174 6.35 32.08 12.31
C ARG A 174 7.83 32.13 12.63
#